data_AF-A0A093XEB0-F1
#
_entry.id   AF-A0A093XEB0-F1
#
_cell.length_a   1.000
_cell.length_b   1.000
_cell.length_c   1.000
_cell.angle_alpha   90.00
_cell.angle_beta   90.00
_cell.angle_gamma   90.00
#
_symmetry.space_group_name_H-M   'P 1'
#
loop_
_entity.id
_entity.type
_entity.pdbx_description
1 polymer ?
#
loop_
_entity_poly.entity_id
_entity_poly.type
_entity_poly.pdbx_seq_one_letter_code
_entity_poly.pdbx_strand_id
1 'polypeptide(L)'
;MGASTLDSTSGQRIRHFVGVESSKQLAFIDDLQRLGLSRTVDLPELIVVGDQNTGKSSVLQAITEISFPVESALCTRFPIKISFRQTPGASTSVQAEIIPGKTTQYDEELIERTKDFRFTSSELTISVMADIIQEATDRIFGDEGKADQTLSDAILRIERSGPNEMHWTIVDLPGLPRIWCGHFLKMSETSCLDDTDIERHKSLELFEEIPGLQSRTIGVLTKCDRKQETSDNWMVKLLKNEPSTENHLDQGWFGLRNRKPKEAHISDQERDQNESDLFEKPEWASVRKSQTGIKVLMDHIDKARRSRIQEKELKKLGEKGDTPAAQRSYAMQFCNYLQKMADSALRGRYQDIPLNNPNVMLRFRVNQRLDIFQKTMADGDGIEPNLRFHLIEDALQYLAESGVSPEYWVEFIAHNDGADLYSRIYNESKVCRGTNLPGTISPEVEEKIFREQSAHWRDIAFDLVNDIKTLVKECYDIFLNLAIPEGRARGEVIAMTSKTQEIWDTEVDAALGELIDDHQKRPLITLHPYLLGESQNFDRNLSEQIKQFRQIAKAKKYPGSIQAGIRDRRRRGQGRPQ
;
A
#
# COMPACT_ATOMS: atom_id res chain seq x y z
N MET A 1 -18.34 66.23 13.58
CA MET A 1 -17.08 65.83 14.24
C MET A 1 -17.16 64.34 14.51
N GLY A 2 -16.20 63.56 14.03
CA GLY A 2 -16.17 62.11 14.13
C GLY A 2 -15.40 61.53 12.95
N ALA A 3 -14.09 61.71 13.00
CA ALA A 3 -13.16 61.42 11.91
C ALA A 3 -12.97 59.93 11.67
N SER A 4 -12.81 59.62 10.39
CA SER A 4 -12.20 58.44 9.81
C SER A 4 -10.85 58.10 10.47
N THR A 5 -10.71 56.88 10.96
CA THR A 5 -9.41 56.25 11.19
C THR A 5 -9.18 55.24 10.06
N LEU A 6 -8.54 55.74 8.99
CA LEU A 6 -7.85 54.91 8.02
C LEU A 6 -6.64 54.33 8.74
N ASP A 7 -6.72 53.06 9.10
CA ASP A 7 -5.58 52.33 9.65
C ASP A 7 -4.63 52.00 8.50
N SER A 8 -3.46 52.63 8.55
CA SER A 8 -2.38 52.48 7.58
C SER A 8 -1.65 51.17 7.83
N THR A 9 -2.12 50.07 7.23
CA THR A 9 -1.33 48.84 7.13
C THR A 9 -0.49 48.86 5.86
N SER A 10 0.82 48.89 6.08
CA SER A 10 1.89 48.75 5.11
C SER A 10 1.71 47.54 4.19
N GLY A 11 1.57 47.77 2.89
CA GLY A 11 2.22 47.01 1.82
C GLY A 11 1.98 45.50 1.67
N GLN A 12 1.00 44.89 2.33
CA GLN A 12 0.65 43.48 2.08
C GLN A 12 -0.44 43.37 1.01
N ARG A 13 -0.08 42.79 -0.13
CA ARG A 13 -1.00 42.44 -1.22
C ARG A 13 -2.17 41.60 -0.73
N ILE A 14 -3.35 41.91 -1.24
CA ILE A 14 -4.46 40.97 -1.34
C ILE A 14 -4.04 39.93 -2.39
N ARG A 15 -3.67 38.71 -1.96
CA ARG A 15 -3.38 37.61 -2.89
C ARG A 15 -4.63 37.34 -3.73
N HIS A 16 -4.47 37.05 -5.03
CA HIS A 16 -5.60 36.83 -5.94
C HIS A 16 -6.52 35.68 -5.46
N PHE A 17 -5.95 34.69 -4.75
CA PHE A 17 -6.68 33.65 -4.03
C PHE A 17 -7.03 34.06 -2.58
N VAL A 18 -7.69 35.19 -2.34
CA VAL A 18 -8.34 35.48 -1.05
C VAL A 18 -9.84 35.53 -1.26
N GLY A 19 -10.41 34.38 -1.61
CA GLY A 19 -11.85 34.18 -1.59
C GLY A 19 -12.32 33.97 -0.15
N VAL A 20 -13.07 34.92 0.39
CA VAL A 20 -13.71 34.86 1.73
C VAL A 20 -14.71 33.69 1.87
N GLU A 21 -15.10 33.05 0.77
CA GLU A 21 -15.96 31.84 0.76
C GLU A 21 -15.20 30.50 0.84
N SER A 22 -13.87 30.53 0.97
CA SER A 22 -13.02 29.34 0.99
C SER A 22 -13.10 28.52 2.29
N SER A 23 -13.76 29.02 3.34
CA SER A 23 -13.70 28.40 4.68
C SER A 23 -14.27 26.98 4.75
N LYS A 24 -15.34 26.67 3.99
CA LYS A 24 -15.96 25.32 4.02
C LYS A 24 -15.17 24.28 3.26
N GLN A 25 -14.57 24.66 2.12
CA GLN A 25 -13.75 23.75 1.31
C GLN A 25 -12.36 23.56 1.92
N LEU A 26 -11.78 24.62 2.49
CA LEU A 26 -10.54 24.54 3.25
C LEU A 26 -10.73 23.69 4.51
N ALA A 27 -11.82 23.88 5.27
CA ALA A 27 -12.15 23.04 6.41
C ALA A 27 -12.31 21.56 6.04
N PHE A 28 -12.89 21.26 4.88
CA PHE A 28 -13.04 19.88 4.42
C PHE A 28 -11.71 19.24 3.97
N ILE A 29 -10.84 19.99 3.29
CA ILE A 29 -9.50 19.49 2.95
C ILE A 29 -8.69 19.29 4.23
N ASP A 30 -8.83 20.17 5.22
CA ASP A 30 -8.25 20.00 6.56
C ASP A 30 -8.83 18.77 7.28
N ASP A 31 -10.13 18.49 7.12
CA ASP A 31 -10.76 17.29 7.68
C ASP A 31 -10.30 16.00 6.99
N LEU A 32 -10.12 16.02 5.66
CA LEU A 32 -9.50 14.91 4.91
C LEU A 32 -8.05 14.66 5.34
N GLN A 33 -7.33 15.70 5.73
CA GLN A 33 -5.98 15.60 6.29
C GLN A 33 -6.00 15.01 7.71
N ARG A 34 -6.95 15.43 8.57
CA ARG A 34 -7.15 14.82 9.90
C ARG A 34 -7.46 13.33 9.83
N LEU A 35 -8.12 12.89 8.76
CA LEU A 35 -8.47 11.49 8.53
C LEU A 35 -7.35 10.67 7.84
N GLY A 36 -6.19 11.27 7.53
CA GLY A 36 -5.08 10.59 6.87
C GLY A 36 -5.33 10.23 5.40
N LEU A 37 -6.39 10.77 4.79
CA LEU A 37 -6.82 10.49 3.41
C LEU A 37 -6.24 11.49 2.38
N SER A 38 -5.39 12.42 2.82
CA SER A 38 -4.81 13.47 1.99
C SER A 38 -3.96 12.95 0.82
N ARG A 39 -3.48 11.70 0.89
CA ARG A 39 -2.74 11.03 -0.19
C ARG A 39 -3.64 10.23 -1.16
N THR A 40 -4.92 10.04 -0.83
CA THR A 40 -5.87 9.20 -1.58
C THR A 40 -6.88 10.03 -2.37
N VAL A 41 -6.90 11.35 -2.17
CA VAL A 41 -7.80 12.27 -2.89
C VAL A 41 -7.00 13.01 -3.95
N ASP A 42 -7.21 12.62 -5.22
CA ASP A 42 -6.70 13.35 -6.38
C ASP A 42 -7.35 14.74 -6.41
N LEU A 43 -6.58 15.76 -6.01
CA LEU A 43 -6.97 17.15 -6.11
C LEU A 43 -6.85 17.61 -7.58
N PRO A 44 -7.73 18.49 -8.07
CA PRO A 44 -7.64 19.03 -9.42
C PRO A 44 -6.27 19.66 -9.67
N GLU A 45 -5.55 19.09 -10.62
CA GLU A 45 -4.28 19.60 -11.12
C GLU A 45 -4.54 20.55 -12.30
N LEU A 46 -3.89 21.71 -12.28
CA LEU A 46 -3.84 22.62 -13.42
C LEU A 46 -2.60 22.30 -14.24
N ILE A 47 -2.78 21.76 -15.43
CA ILE A 47 -1.67 21.47 -16.35
C ILE A 47 -1.56 22.58 -17.37
N VAL A 48 -0.39 23.20 -17.49
CA VAL A 48 -0.13 24.25 -18.49
C VAL A 48 0.66 23.67 -19.66
N VAL A 49 0.10 23.78 -20.85
CA VAL A 49 0.65 23.26 -22.10
C VAL A 49 0.84 24.43 -23.08
N GLY A 50 1.99 24.48 -23.74
CA GLY A 50 2.30 25.49 -24.75
C GLY A 50 3.59 25.13 -25.49
N ASP A 51 3.78 25.68 -26.68
CA ASP A 51 5.03 25.51 -27.43
C ASP A 51 6.17 26.31 -26.77
N GLN A 52 7.42 26.02 -27.14
CA GLN A 52 8.57 26.73 -26.58
C GLN A 52 8.49 28.22 -26.93
N ASN A 53 8.80 29.08 -25.96
CA ASN A 53 8.82 30.55 -26.09
C ASN A 53 7.45 31.23 -26.34
N THR A 54 6.31 30.56 -26.14
CA THR A 54 4.98 31.18 -26.31
C THR A 54 4.62 32.15 -25.18
N GLY A 55 5.09 31.93 -23.96
CA GLY A 55 4.74 32.77 -22.80
C GLY A 55 4.40 31.98 -21.54
N LYS A 56 4.48 30.64 -21.61
CA LYS A 56 4.05 29.69 -20.58
C LYS A 56 4.55 30.03 -19.17
N SER A 57 5.86 30.26 -19.04
CA SER A 57 6.49 30.62 -17.76
C SER A 57 6.00 31.97 -17.23
N SER A 58 5.62 32.91 -18.11
CA SER A 58 5.03 34.19 -17.72
C SER A 58 3.58 34.04 -17.27
N VAL A 59 2.80 33.16 -17.89
CA VAL A 59 1.44 32.80 -17.43
C VAL A 59 1.53 32.11 -16.07
N LEU A 60 2.42 31.13 -15.93
CA LEU A 60 2.65 30.45 -14.66
C LEU A 60 3.10 31.42 -13.57
N GLN A 61 4.00 32.36 -13.88
CA GLN A 61 4.39 33.43 -12.95
C GLN A 61 3.21 34.32 -12.57
N ALA A 62 2.32 34.61 -13.51
CA ALA A 62 1.14 35.42 -13.25
C ALA A 62 0.11 34.70 -12.35
N ILE A 63 -0.01 33.38 -12.49
CA ILE A 63 -0.95 32.55 -11.72
C ILE A 63 -0.38 32.14 -10.35
N THR A 64 0.90 31.76 -10.29
CA THR A 64 1.56 31.28 -9.06
C THR A 64 2.15 32.39 -8.20
N GLU A 65 2.37 33.57 -8.77
CA GLU A 65 3.21 34.63 -8.20
C GLU A 65 4.66 34.19 -7.91
N ILE A 66 5.08 33.03 -8.43
CA ILE A 66 6.44 32.52 -8.36
C ILE A 66 7.14 32.86 -9.68
N SER A 67 8.31 33.48 -9.62
CA SER A 67 9.04 33.80 -10.84
C SER A 67 9.83 32.59 -11.31
N PHE A 68 9.44 32.04 -12.45
CA PHE A 68 10.19 31.02 -13.16
C PHE A 68 11.40 31.65 -13.87
N PRO A 69 12.58 31.01 -13.87
CA PRO A 69 13.74 31.52 -14.60
C PRO A 69 13.46 31.62 -16.11
N VAL A 70 13.93 32.69 -16.73
CA VAL A 70 13.66 33.04 -18.15
C VAL A 70 14.91 32.85 -19.04
N GLU A 71 16.04 32.40 -18.47
CA GLU A 71 17.30 32.26 -19.21
C GLU A 71 17.22 31.14 -20.26
N SER A 72 17.78 31.39 -21.44
CA SER A 72 17.69 30.51 -22.62
C SER A 72 18.30 29.12 -22.41
N ALA A 73 19.23 28.97 -21.46
CA ALA A 73 19.87 27.70 -21.10
C ALA A 73 19.08 26.90 -20.04
N LEU A 74 18.03 27.49 -19.45
CA LEU A 74 17.22 26.93 -18.34
C LEU A 74 15.77 26.63 -18.74
N CYS A 75 15.47 26.47 -20.03
CA CYS A 75 14.14 26.05 -20.46
C CYS A 75 13.74 24.74 -19.75
N THR A 76 12.52 24.66 -19.21
CA THR A 76 11.98 23.46 -18.53
C THR A 76 12.23 22.23 -19.40
N ARG A 77 13.13 21.32 -19.01
CA ARG A 77 13.52 20.08 -19.75
C ARG A 77 12.89 18.81 -19.18
N PHE A 78 12.25 18.92 -18.03
CA PHE A 78 11.53 17.89 -17.30
C PHE A 78 10.28 18.51 -16.64
N PRO A 79 9.19 17.76 -16.41
CA PRO A 79 8.00 18.28 -15.74
C PRO A 79 8.29 18.87 -14.35
N ILE A 80 7.75 20.06 -14.06
CA ILE A 80 7.82 20.69 -12.74
C ILE A 80 6.42 20.71 -12.14
N LYS A 81 6.23 20.04 -11.01
CA LYS A 81 4.97 19.97 -10.26
C LYS A 81 5.08 20.83 -9.02
N ILE A 82 4.32 21.93 -8.96
CA ILE A 82 4.28 22.82 -7.80
C ILE A 82 2.98 22.58 -7.05
N SER A 83 3.09 22.12 -5.80
CA SER A 83 1.97 21.90 -4.89
C SER A 83 1.96 22.96 -3.79
N PHE A 84 0.83 23.57 -3.56
CA PHE A 84 0.61 24.50 -2.46
C PHE A 84 -0.24 23.82 -1.38
N ARG A 85 0.16 23.94 -0.12
CA ARG A 85 -0.50 23.29 1.02
C ARG A 85 -0.78 24.30 2.12
N GLN A 86 -2.01 24.31 2.63
CA GLN A 86 -2.32 25.14 3.79
C GLN A 86 -1.86 24.43 5.06
N THR A 87 -1.11 25.13 5.89
CA THR A 87 -0.69 24.66 7.22
C THR A 87 -1.03 25.72 8.26
N PRO A 88 -2.23 25.65 8.87
CA PRO A 88 -2.66 26.64 9.86
C PRO A 88 -1.67 26.75 11.02
N GLY A 89 -1.17 27.96 11.29
CA GLY A 89 -0.27 28.24 12.42
C GLY A 89 1.21 27.88 12.23
N ALA A 90 1.60 27.33 11.07
CA ALA A 90 3.01 27.08 10.74
C ALA A 90 3.61 28.23 9.91
N SER A 91 4.93 28.43 9.99
CA SER A 91 5.67 29.32 9.08
C SER A 91 5.69 28.75 7.67
N THR A 92 5.88 29.62 6.66
CA THR A 92 6.06 29.16 5.28
C THR A 92 7.28 28.26 5.16
N SER A 93 7.12 27.13 4.46
CA SER A 93 8.22 26.20 4.17
C SER A 93 8.13 25.69 2.74
N VAL A 94 9.28 25.53 2.11
CA VAL A 94 9.44 25.01 0.75
C VAL A 94 10.20 23.70 0.84
N GLN A 95 9.71 22.66 0.19
CA GLN A 95 10.39 21.38 0.02
C GLN A 95 10.46 21.03 -1.46
N ALA A 96 11.58 20.48 -1.93
CA ALA A 96 11.67 19.93 -3.29
C ALA A 96 12.20 18.50 -3.28
N GLU A 97 11.62 17.65 -4.12
CA GLU A 97 11.98 16.25 -4.35
C GLU A 97 11.91 15.91 -5.84
N ILE A 98 12.67 14.92 -6.30
CA ILE A 98 12.61 14.41 -7.68
C ILE A 98 11.92 13.05 -7.64
N ILE A 99 10.90 12.89 -8.47
CA ILE A 99 10.10 11.67 -8.58
C ILE A 99 10.36 11.05 -9.96
N PRO A 100 10.88 9.80 -10.04
CA PRO A 100 11.05 9.11 -11.32
C PRO A 100 9.74 8.98 -12.10
N GLY A 101 9.80 9.20 -13.41
CA GLY A 101 8.69 9.00 -14.35
C GLY A 101 8.57 7.53 -14.80
N LYS A 102 7.63 7.22 -15.69
CA LYS A 102 7.37 5.82 -16.13
C LYS A 102 8.53 5.21 -16.92
N THR A 103 9.29 6.03 -17.62
CA THR A 103 10.44 5.63 -18.42
C THR A 103 11.68 5.58 -17.55
N THR A 104 11.82 6.53 -16.62
CA THR A 104 12.96 6.65 -15.70
C THR A 104 12.83 5.83 -14.41
N GLN A 105 11.68 5.22 -14.12
CA GLN A 105 11.50 4.34 -12.94
C GLN A 105 12.31 3.04 -13.00
N TYR A 106 12.85 2.69 -14.17
CA TYR A 106 13.73 1.53 -14.36
C TYR A 106 15.19 1.95 -14.58
N ASP A 107 15.50 3.25 -14.49
CA ASP A 107 16.85 3.79 -14.62
C ASP A 107 17.53 3.80 -13.24
N GLU A 108 18.26 2.73 -12.92
CA GLU A 108 18.93 2.57 -11.63
C GLU A 108 19.94 3.69 -11.35
N GLU A 109 20.59 4.24 -12.38
CA GLU A 109 21.58 5.32 -12.23
C GLU A 109 20.90 6.67 -11.93
N LEU A 110 19.76 6.97 -12.57
CA LEU A 110 18.95 8.14 -12.21
C LEU A 110 18.35 8.02 -10.81
N ILE A 111 17.85 6.84 -10.43
CA ILE A 111 17.27 6.62 -9.10
C ILE A 111 18.31 6.86 -8.01
N GLU A 112 19.53 6.33 -8.17
CA GLU A 112 20.58 6.51 -7.16
C GLU A 112 21.03 7.98 -7.05
N ARG A 113 21.13 8.71 -8.18
CA ARG A 113 21.46 10.15 -8.19
C ARG A 113 20.38 11.04 -7.57
N THR A 114 19.11 10.63 -7.66
CA THR A 114 17.95 11.45 -7.26
C THR A 114 17.39 11.11 -5.87
N LYS A 115 17.73 9.94 -5.31
CA LYS A 115 17.23 9.44 -4.01
C LYS A 115 17.48 10.38 -2.82
N ASP A 116 18.62 11.06 -2.80
CA ASP A 116 19.01 11.97 -1.73
C ASP A 116 18.72 13.45 -2.05
N PHE A 117 18.08 13.74 -3.18
CA PHE A 117 17.70 15.11 -3.52
C PHE A 117 16.58 15.58 -2.61
N ARG A 118 16.93 16.43 -1.64
CA ARG A 118 15.99 17.15 -0.78
C ARG A 118 16.44 18.58 -0.63
N PHE A 119 15.60 19.50 -1.09
CA PHE A 119 15.81 20.92 -0.88
C PHE A 119 14.83 21.43 0.18
N THR A 120 15.27 22.30 1.09
CA THR A 120 14.38 22.95 2.07
C THR A 120 14.73 24.42 2.21
N SER A 121 13.74 25.29 2.09
CA SER A 121 13.88 26.75 2.27
C SER A 121 12.70 27.33 3.04
N SER A 122 12.90 28.47 3.69
CA SER A 122 11.83 29.25 4.34
C SER A 122 10.97 30.01 3.33
N GLU A 123 11.54 30.37 2.17
CA GLU A 123 10.86 31.14 1.12
C GLU A 123 11.22 30.64 -0.28
N LEU A 124 10.26 30.78 -1.21
CA LEU A 124 10.44 30.46 -2.62
C LEU A 124 10.67 31.77 -3.41
N THR A 125 11.89 32.30 -3.33
CA THR A 125 12.31 33.46 -4.13
C THR A 125 12.77 33.04 -5.52
N ILE A 126 13.01 34.02 -6.40
CA ILE A 126 13.48 33.78 -7.77
C ILE A 126 14.82 33.03 -7.77
N SER A 127 15.74 33.44 -6.89
CA SER A 127 17.06 32.80 -6.77
C SER A 127 16.91 31.36 -6.27
N VAL A 128 16.10 31.14 -5.23
CA VAL A 128 15.87 29.79 -4.68
C VAL A 128 15.24 28.88 -5.72
N MET A 129 14.29 29.38 -6.52
CA MET A 129 13.69 28.58 -7.59
C MET A 129 14.71 28.23 -8.68
N ALA A 130 15.56 29.18 -9.07
CA ALA A 130 16.63 28.94 -10.03
C ALA A 130 17.63 27.90 -9.50
N ASP A 131 18.00 27.98 -8.22
CA ASP A 131 18.91 27.04 -7.56
C ASP A 131 18.31 25.62 -7.54
N ILE A 132 17.03 25.48 -7.16
CA ILE A 132 16.34 24.18 -7.16
C ILE A 132 16.30 23.58 -8.56
N ILE A 133 15.96 24.37 -9.58
CA ILE A 133 15.87 23.91 -10.96
C ILE A 133 17.26 23.52 -11.50
N GLN A 134 18.29 24.31 -11.21
CA GLN A 134 19.65 24.02 -11.62
C GLN A 134 20.17 22.72 -10.98
N GLU A 135 20.03 22.57 -9.66
CA GLU A 135 20.47 21.36 -8.97
C GLU A 135 19.68 20.14 -9.45
N ALA A 136 18.37 20.27 -9.64
CA ALA A 136 17.56 19.18 -10.20
C ALA A 136 17.99 18.81 -11.63
N THR A 137 18.36 19.80 -12.46
CA THR A 137 18.88 19.57 -13.81
C THR A 137 20.17 18.76 -13.76
N ASP A 138 21.09 19.13 -12.88
CA ASP A 138 22.37 18.43 -12.72
C ASP A 138 22.17 16.98 -12.23
N ARG A 139 21.21 16.74 -11.32
CA ARG A 139 20.89 15.37 -10.84
C ARG A 139 20.20 14.51 -11.88
N ILE A 140 19.26 15.07 -12.64
CA ILE A 140 18.44 14.33 -13.62
C ILE A 140 19.29 13.93 -14.83
N PHE A 141 20.19 14.79 -15.28
CA PHE A 141 20.97 14.54 -16.50
C PHE A 141 22.43 14.12 -16.25
N GLY A 142 23.00 14.42 -15.08
CA GLY A 142 24.40 14.10 -14.75
C GLY A 142 25.43 14.78 -15.65
N ASP A 143 26.67 14.27 -15.61
CA ASP A 143 27.82 14.85 -16.32
C ASP A 143 27.72 14.77 -17.86
N GLU A 144 26.95 13.82 -18.40
CA GLU A 144 26.73 13.64 -19.84
C GLU A 144 25.64 14.56 -20.42
N GLY A 145 24.95 15.34 -19.57
CA GLY A 145 23.74 16.11 -19.89
C GLY A 145 23.90 17.49 -20.54
N LYS A 146 25.08 17.85 -21.03
CA LYS A 146 25.39 19.19 -21.62
C LYS A 146 24.87 19.41 -23.05
N ALA A 147 24.09 18.48 -23.60
CA ALA A 147 23.35 18.72 -24.82
C ALA A 147 22.02 19.40 -24.49
N ASP A 148 21.78 20.60 -25.02
CA ASP A 148 20.56 21.41 -24.80
C ASP A 148 19.24 20.75 -25.26
N GLN A 149 19.28 19.51 -25.79
CA GLN A 149 18.13 18.85 -26.43
C GLN A 149 17.60 17.61 -25.70
N THR A 150 18.24 17.14 -24.62
CA THR A 150 17.77 15.94 -23.90
C THR A 150 16.64 16.25 -22.91
N LEU A 151 15.52 15.54 -23.05
CA LEU A 151 14.31 15.65 -22.21
C LEU A 151 14.21 14.45 -21.28
N SER A 152 13.65 14.64 -20.07
CA SER A 152 13.43 13.58 -19.08
C SER A 152 12.00 13.59 -18.55
N ASP A 153 11.43 12.41 -18.27
CA ASP A 153 10.08 12.27 -17.72
C ASP A 153 10.05 12.27 -16.19
N ALA A 154 11.21 12.39 -15.54
CA ALA A 154 11.34 12.61 -14.11
C ALA A 154 10.65 13.93 -13.71
N ILE A 155 9.91 13.93 -12.61
CA ILE A 155 9.11 15.07 -12.17
C ILE A 155 9.82 15.75 -11.01
N LEU A 156 10.15 17.03 -11.15
CA LEU A 156 10.58 17.87 -10.04
C LEU A 156 9.33 18.33 -9.27
N ARG A 157 9.12 17.81 -8.06
CA ARG A 157 8.03 18.22 -7.19
C ARG A 157 8.51 19.25 -6.19
N ILE A 158 7.89 20.44 -6.22
CA ILE A 158 8.11 21.53 -5.28
C ILE A 158 6.84 21.71 -4.44
N GLU A 159 6.93 21.57 -3.13
CA GLU A 159 5.84 21.80 -2.20
C GLU A 159 6.08 23.08 -1.41
N ARG A 160 5.13 24.03 -1.49
CA ARG A 160 5.11 25.24 -0.69
C ARG A 160 3.97 25.15 0.32
N SER A 161 4.32 25.12 1.60
CA SER A 161 3.38 25.05 2.71
C SER A 161 3.32 26.38 3.45
N GLY A 162 2.14 26.82 3.88
CA GLY A 162 2.00 28.05 4.66
C GLY A 162 0.57 28.31 5.13
N PRO A 163 0.36 29.26 6.05
CA PRO A 163 -0.94 29.47 6.69
C PRO A 163 -1.96 30.13 5.74
N ASN A 164 -1.47 30.88 4.76
CA ASN A 164 -2.26 31.61 3.75
C ASN A 164 -2.18 30.95 2.36
N GLU A 165 -1.74 29.70 2.28
CA GLU A 165 -1.72 28.94 1.03
C GLU A 165 -3.08 28.26 0.82
N MET A 166 -3.45 28.03 -0.45
CA MET A 166 -4.57 27.17 -0.79
C MET A 166 -4.04 25.79 -1.21
N HIS A 167 -4.86 24.77 -1.05
CA HIS A 167 -4.52 23.42 -1.47
C HIS A 167 -4.68 23.26 -2.98
N TRP A 168 -3.65 23.42 -3.80
CA TRP A 168 -3.74 23.20 -5.25
C TRP A 168 -2.40 22.74 -5.83
N THR A 169 -2.43 22.25 -7.06
CA THR A 169 -1.24 21.76 -7.74
C THR A 169 -1.23 22.24 -9.18
N ILE A 170 -0.08 22.73 -9.62
CA ILE A 170 0.18 23.11 -11.00
C ILE A 170 1.29 22.24 -11.54
N VAL A 171 1.13 21.83 -12.79
CA VAL A 171 2.15 21.09 -13.52
C VAL A 171 2.58 21.91 -14.72
N ASP A 172 3.86 22.29 -14.70
CA ASP A 172 4.58 22.89 -15.81
C ASP A 172 5.21 21.78 -16.65
N LEU A 173 4.80 21.66 -17.92
CA LEU A 173 5.38 20.67 -18.84
C LEU A 173 6.41 21.35 -19.75
N PRO A 174 7.54 20.68 -20.08
CA PRO A 174 8.44 21.16 -21.14
C PRO A 174 7.66 21.35 -22.45
N GLY A 175 8.23 22.09 -23.40
CA GLY A 175 7.76 22.06 -24.80
C GLY A 175 8.04 20.67 -25.41
N LEU A 176 7.26 19.66 -25.02
CA LEU A 176 7.54 18.24 -25.23
C LEU A 176 7.02 17.74 -26.60
N PRO A 177 7.62 16.64 -27.12
CA PRO A 177 7.03 15.82 -28.18
C PRO A 177 5.65 15.27 -27.78
N ARG A 178 4.72 15.19 -28.75
CA ARG A 178 3.29 14.81 -28.59
C ARG A 178 3.00 13.64 -27.61
N ILE A 179 3.84 12.60 -27.63
CA ILE A 179 3.63 11.35 -26.89
C ILE A 179 3.55 11.58 -25.36
N TRP A 180 4.30 12.56 -24.84
CA TRP A 180 4.44 12.75 -23.40
C TRP A 180 3.35 13.67 -22.83
N CYS A 181 2.98 14.73 -23.57
CA CYS A 181 1.86 15.60 -23.23
C CYS A 181 0.55 14.81 -23.10
N GLY A 182 0.33 13.82 -23.98
CA GLY A 182 -0.88 13.00 -23.95
C GLY A 182 -1.06 12.20 -22.65
N HIS A 183 0.02 11.81 -21.97
CA HIS A 183 -0.09 11.09 -20.71
C HIS A 183 -0.59 12.00 -19.58
N PHE A 184 0.06 13.15 -19.40
CA PHE A 184 -0.30 14.12 -18.38
C PHE A 184 -1.70 14.71 -18.63
N LEU A 185 -2.05 15.01 -19.89
CA LEU A 185 -3.37 15.54 -20.25
C LEU A 185 -4.50 14.53 -20.08
N LYS A 186 -4.25 13.22 -20.22
CA LYS A 186 -5.26 12.20 -19.87
C LYS A 186 -5.59 12.23 -18.38
N MET A 187 -4.60 12.49 -17.53
CA MET A 187 -4.74 12.52 -16.07
C MET A 187 -5.20 13.89 -15.53
N SER A 188 -5.00 14.97 -16.28
CA SER A 188 -5.37 16.32 -15.85
C SER A 188 -6.87 16.55 -15.80
N GLU A 189 -7.34 17.22 -14.75
CA GLU A 189 -8.71 17.68 -14.73
C GLU A 189 -8.85 18.92 -15.59
N THR A 190 -8.06 19.97 -15.33
CA THR A 190 -8.10 21.24 -16.06
C THR A 190 -6.77 21.47 -16.77
N SER A 191 -6.84 21.84 -18.05
CA SER A 191 -5.65 22.23 -18.80
C SER A 191 -5.75 23.68 -19.27
N CYS A 192 -4.61 24.36 -19.31
CA CYS A 192 -4.45 25.71 -19.82
C CYS A 192 -3.55 25.63 -21.05
N LEU A 193 -4.04 26.09 -22.20
CA LEU A 193 -3.25 26.19 -23.42
C LEU A 193 -2.80 27.64 -23.61
N ASP A 194 -1.49 27.89 -23.58
CA ASP A 194 -0.91 29.19 -23.92
C ASP A 194 -0.50 29.23 -25.39
N ASP A 195 -1.20 30.05 -26.18
CA ASP A 195 -1.01 30.17 -27.62
C ASP A 195 -0.72 31.63 -28.05
N THR A 196 0.17 31.77 -29.03
CA THR A 196 0.52 33.05 -29.67
C THR A 196 0.35 33.04 -31.19
N ASP A 197 0.16 31.88 -31.83
CA ASP A 197 0.01 31.72 -33.28
C ASP A 197 -0.70 30.41 -33.67
N ILE A 198 -2.02 30.46 -33.83
CA ILE A 198 -2.90 29.29 -34.04
C ILE A 198 -2.59 28.52 -35.32
N GLU A 199 -2.09 29.19 -36.36
CA GLU A 199 -1.83 28.54 -37.66
C GLU A 199 -0.61 27.60 -37.63
N ARG A 200 0.20 27.63 -36.56
CA ARG A 200 1.43 26.84 -36.44
C ARG A 200 1.41 25.78 -35.33
N HIS A 201 0.29 25.62 -34.61
CA HIS A 201 0.32 24.95 -33.31
C HIS A 201 -0.01 23.45 -33.33
N LYS A 202 0.94 22.65 -32.83
CA LYS A 202 0.81 21.19 -32.64
C LYS A 202 -0.04 20.79 -31.43
N SER A 203 -0.33 21.74 -30.54
CA SER A 203 -1.07 21.47 -29.29
C SER A 203 -2.58 21.29 -29.50
N LEU A 204 -3.15 21.91 -30.54
CA LEU A 204 -4.56 21.77 -30.90
C LEU A 204 -4.85 20.39 -31.53
N GLU A 205 -3.85 19.76 -32.15
CA GLU A 205 -3.93 18.38 -32.68
C GLU A 205 -4.18 17.35 -31.55
N LEU A 206 -3.80 17.68 -30.30
CA LEU A 206 -4.07 16.82 -29.14
C LEU A 206 -5.57 16.71 -28.83
N PHE A 207 -6.39 17.63 -29.32
CA PHE A 207 -7.84 17.56 -29.19
C PHE A 207 -8.46 16.43 -30.03
N GLU A 208 -7.84 16.08 -31.15
CA GLU A 208 -8.26 14.94 -31.97
C GLU A 208 -7.85 13.61 -31.34
N GLU A 209 -6.70 13.58 -30.65
CA GLU A 209 -6.15 12.37 -30.02
C GLU A 209 -6.81 12.02 -28.67
N ILE A 210 -7.33 13.01 -27.94
CA ILE A 210 -7.85 12.84 -26.57
C ILE A 210 -9.33 13.25 -26.51
N PRO A 211 -10.26 12.26 -26.51
CA PRO A 211 -11.69 12.53 -26.42
C PRO A 211 -12.05 13.35 -25.18
N GLY A 212 -12.83 14.41 -25.36
CA GLY A 212 -13.27 15.28 -24.27
C GLY A 212 -12.20 16.22 -23.71
N LEU A 213 -11.06 16.42 -24.39
CA LEU A 213 -10.07 17.42 -23.98
C LEU A 213 -10.60 18.85 -24.16
N GLN A 214 -11.31 19.15 -25.24
CA GLN A 214 -11.88 20.48 -25.53
C GLN A 214 -12.82 20.99 -24.42
N SER A 215 -13.60 20.11 -23.80
CA SER A 215 -14.56 20.49 -22.75
C SER A 215 -13.92 20.85 -21.41
N ARG A 216 -12.64 20.47 -21.23
CA ARG A 216 -11.87 20.67 -20.00
C ARG A 216 -10.65 21.58 -20.17
N THR A 217 -10.52 22.22 -21.32
CA THR A 217 -9.38 23.08 -21.66
C THR A 217 -9.80 24.53 -21.61
N ILE A 218 -9.00 25.34 -20.90
CA ILE A 218 -9.07 26.79 -20.88
C ILE A 218 -8.05 27.31 -21.90
N GLY A 219 -8.51 28.07 -22.88
CA GLY A 219 -7.62 28.70 -23.85
C GLY A 219 -7.05 29.99 -23.29
N VAL A 220 -5.75 30.21 -23.41
CA VAL A 220 -5.08 31.44 -23.00
C VAL A 220 -4.27 31.98 -24.18
N LEU A 221 -4.57 33.20 -24.58
CA LEU A 221 -3.82 33.94 -25.58
C LEU A 221 -2.88 34.89 -24.88
N THR A 222 -1.57 34.67 -24.99
CA THR A 222 -0.58 35.60 -24.48
C THR A 222 -0.11 36.57 -25.57
N LYS A 223 0.68 37.56 -25.15
CA LYS A 223 1.29 38.56 -26.03
C LYS A 223 0.27 39.30 -26.90
N CYS A 224 -0.92 39.59 -26.36
CA CYS A 224 -1.95 40.39 -27.05
C CYS A 224 -1.45 41.78 -27.48
N ASP A 225 -0.35 42.26 -26.90
CA ASP A 225 0.33 43.50 -27.29
C ASP A 225 1.09 43.43 -28.62
N ARG A 226 1.40 42.23 -29.14
CA ARG A 226 2.15 42.03 -30.39
C ARG A 226 1.28 41.99 -31.65
N LYS A 227 -0.02 42.24 -31.52
CA LYS A 227 -0.96 42.30 -32.65
C LYS A 227 -0.37 43.22 -33.74
N GLN A 228 0.00 42.64 -34.88
CA GLN A 228 0.44 43.43 -36.03
C GLN A 228 -0.80 44.07 -36.65
N GLU A 229 -0.73 45.37 -36.95
CA GLU A 229 -1.83 46.16 -37.53
C GLU A 229 -2.34 45.60 -38.88
N THR A 230 -1.61 44.67 -39.50
CA THR A 230 -1.88 44.09 -40.82
C THR A 230 -2.40 42.64 -40.80
N SER A 231 -2.43 41.94 -39.66
CA SER A 231 -2.91 40.55 -39.61
C SER A 231 -4.42 40.49 -39.39
N ASP A 232 -5.11 39.56 -40.06
CA ASP A 232 -6.52 39.23 -39.85
C ASP A 232 -6.85 39.20 -38.36
N ASN A 233 -8.01 39.72 -37.97
CA ASN A 233 -8.42 39.95 -36.57
C ASN A 233 -8.73 38.64 -35.81
N TRP A 234 -7.92 37.59 -36.03
CA TRP A 234 -8.10 36.21 -35.58
C TRP A 234 -8.09 36.11 -34.04
N MET A 235 -7.20 36.85 -33.35
CA MET A 235 -7.17 36.87 -31.89
C MET A 235 -8.51 37.33 -31.31
N VAL A 236 -9.12 38.35 -31.93
CA VAL A 236 -10.42 38.88 -31.51
C VAL A 236 -11.55 37.86 -31.79
N LYS A 237 -11.51 37.17 -32.94
CA LYS A 237 -12.47 36.10 -33.26
C LYS A 237 -12.41 34.96 -32.24
N LEU A 238 -11.19 34.55 -31.89
CA LEU A 238 -10.97 33.45 -30.96
C LEU A 238 -11.39 33.81 -29.52
N LEU A 239 -11.05 35.02 -29.06
CA LEU A 239 -11.48 35.51 -27.75
C LEU A 239 -13.00 35.57 -27.64
N LYS A 240 -13.72 35.95 -28.71
CA LYS A 240 -15.18 35.90 -28.71
C LYS A 240 -15.73 34.49 -28.50
N ASN A 241 -14.98 33.46 -28.91
CA ASN A 241 -15.29 32.05 -28.73
C ASN A 241 -16.72 31.70 -29.17
N GLU A 242 -17.14 32.21 -30.34
CA GLU A 242 -18.46 31.91 -30.89
C GLU A 242 -18.53 30.43 -31.32
N PRO A 243 -19.70 29.76 -31.28
CA PRO A 243 -19.81 28.33 -31.61
C PRO A 243 -19.39 27.98 -33.04
N SER A 244 -19.41 28.96 -33.96
CA SER A 244 -18.96 28.83 -35.34
C SER A 244 -17.47 29.09 -35.54
N THR A 245 -16.71 29.38 -34.47
CA THR A 245 -15.27 29.63 -34.55
C THR A 245 -14.53 28.30 -34.62
N GLU A 246 -13.59 28.18 -35.55
CA GLU A 246 -12.63 27.07 -35.55
C GLU A 246 -11.88 27.05 -34.20
N ASN A 247 -11.75 25.88 -33.56
CA ASN A 247 -11.16 25.70 -32.23
C ASN A 247 -11.96 26.31 -31.06
N HIS A 248 -13.30 26.20 -31.11
CA HIS A 248 -14.17 26.50 -29.97
C HIS A 248 -13.81 25.68 -28.72
N LEU A 249 -13.77 26.33 -27.56
CA LEU A 249 -13.55 25.69 -26.25
C LEU A 249 -14.73 25.96 -25.32
N ASP A 250 -15.23 24.92 -24.64
CA ASP A 250 -16.37 25.05 -23.72
C ASP A 250 -16.06 25.98 -22.53
N GLN A 251 -14.80 26.04 -22.10
CA GLN A 251 -14.36 26.94 -21.02
C GLN A 251 -14.00 28.34 -21.52
N GLY A 252 -13.92 28.55 -22.84
CA GLY A 252 -13.56 29.81 -23.46
C GLY A 252 -12.07 30.11 -23.57
N TRP A 253 -11.79 31.21 -24.28
CA TRP A 253 -10.46 31.77 -24.50
C TRP A 253 -10.29 33.07 -23.69
N PHE A 254 -9.10 33.25 -23.09
CA PHE A 254 -8.76 34.38 -22.25
C PHE A 254 -7.51 35.10 -22.78
N GLY A 255 -7.59 36.42 -22.96
CA GLY A 255 -6.48 37.23 -23.44
C GLY A 255 -5.68 37.82 -22.30
N LEU A 256 -4.35 37.71 -22.37
CA LEU A 256 -3.41 38.23 -21.37
C LEU A 256 -2.33 39.13 -21.98
N ARG A 257 -1.92 40.13 -21.21
CA ARG A 257 -0.71 40.93 -21.45
C ARG A 257 0.27 40.70 -20.30
N ASN A 258 1.23 39.82 -20.53
CA ASN A 258 2.34 39.59 -19.61
C ASN A 258 3.43 40.68 -19.72
N ARG A 259 4.36 40.70 -18.76
CA ARG A 259 5.53 41.59 -18.77
C ARG A 259 6.36 41.39 -20.04
N LYS A 260 6.80 42.47 -20.67
CA LYS A 260 7.83 42.43 -21.71
C LYS A 260 9.20 42.13 -21.09
N PRO A 261 10.18 41.61 -21.86
CA PRO A 261 11.55 41.44 -21.37
C PRO A 261 12.17 42.72 -20.79
N LYS A 262 11.79 43.88 -21.34
CA LYS A 262 12.23 45.20 -20.85
C LYS A 262 11.52 45.67 -19.57
N GLU A 263 10.42 45.03 -19.19
CA GLU A 263 9.56 45.36 -18.06
C GLU A 263 9.80 44.42 -16.86
N ALA A 264 10.94 43.71 -16.81
CA ALA A 264 11.23 42.76 -15.71
C ALA A 264 11.21 43.40 -14.31
N HIS A 265 11.43 44.72 -14.23
CA HIS A 265 11.50 45.48 -12.99
C HIS A 265 10.14 46.05 -12.52
N ILE A 266 9.07 45.93 -13.31
CA ILE A 266 7.76 46.50 -12.95
C ILE A 266 7.02 45.59 -11.96
N SER A 267 6.29 46.20 -11.03
CA SER A 267 5.48 45.48 -10.03
C SER A 267 4.30 44.75 -10.70
N ASP A 268 3.73 43.70 -10.06
CA ASP A 268 2.55 43.04 -10.65
C ASP A 268 1.33 43.97 -10.69
N GLN A 269 1.25 44.98 -9.80
CA GLN A 269 0.18 45.96 -9.86
C GLN A 269 0.29 46.86 -11.10
N GLU A 270 1.50 47.29 -11.45
CA GLU A 270 1.77 48.01 -12.70
C GLU A 270 1.56 47.12 -13.93
N ARG A 271 1.88 45.82 -13.85
CA ARG A 271 1.56 44.85 -14.90
C ARG A 271 0.05 44.75 -15.12
N ASP A 272 -0.73 44.58 -14.06
CA ASP A 272 -2.20 44.46 -14.14
C ASP A 272 -2.84 45.74 -14.68
N GLN A 273 -2.28 46.91 -14.33
CA GLN A 273 -2.71 48.18 -14.89
C GLN A 273 -2.39 48.28 -16.38
N ASN A 274 -1.15 47.95 -16.77
CA ASN A 274 -0.74 47.89 -18.17
C ASN A 274 -1.58 46.92 -19.02
N GLU A 275 -1.99 45.80 -18.42
CA GLU A 275 -2.90 44.85 -19.04
C GLU A 275 -4.29 45.45 -19.24
N SER A 276 -4.84 46.11 -18.21
CA SER A 276 -6.12 46.81 -18.29
C SER A 276 -6.10 47.90 -19.37
N ASP A 277 -5.04 48.72 -19.40
CA ASP A 277 -4.85 49.79 -20.38
C ASP A 277 -4.76 49.25 -21.82
N LEU A 278 -4.22 48.04 -22.03
CA LEU A 278 -4.18 47.41 -23.34
C LEU A 278 -5.59 47.07 -23.82
N PHE A 279 -6.37 46.39 -22.98
CA PHE A 279 -7.71 45.91 -23.33
C PHE A 279 -8.77 47.02 -23.36
N GLU A 280 -8.45 48.22 -22.87
CA GLU A 280 -9.27 49.42 -23.05
C GLU A 280 -9.13 50.09 -24.44
N LYS A 281 -8.13 49.71 -25.23
CA LYS A 281 -7.94 50.24 -26.58
C LYS A 281 -9.12 49.86 -27.51
N PRO A 282 -9.45 50.72 -28.51
CA PRO A 282 -10.58 50.48 -29.41
C PRO A 282 -10.47 49.17 -30.21
N GLU A 283 -9.25 48.68 -30.44
CA GLU A 283 -8.96 47.41 -31.11
C GLU A 283 -9.53 46.18 -30.39
N TRP A 284 -9.77 46.28 -29.08
CA TRP A 284 -10.30 45.21 -28.23
C TRP A 284 -11.75 45.44 -27.81
N ALA A 285 -12.38 46.54 -28.22
CA ALA A 285 -13.73 46.93 -27.79
C ALA A 285 -14.83 45.89 -28.09
N SER A 286 -14.58 45.00 -29.05
CA SER A 286 -15.52 43.92 -29.41
C SER A 286 -15.34 42.63 -28.60
N VAL A 287 -14.29 42.52 -27.78
CA VAL A 287 -14.03 41.39 -26.87
C VAL A 287 -14.71 41.67 -25.53
N ARG A 288 -15.27 40.63 -24.91
CA ARG A 288 -15.92 40.78 -23.60
C ARG A 288 -14.85 41.00 -22.53
N LYS A 289 -15.06 41.98 -21.64
CA LYS A 289 -14.19 42.20 -20.47
C LYS A 289 -14.09 40.98 -19.56
N SER A 290 -15.06 40.07 -19.61
CA SER A 290 -15.06 38.78 -18.91
C SER A 290 -14.12 37.73 -19.54
N GLN A 291 -13.35 38.08 -20.56
CA GLN A 291 -12.41 37.19 -21.27
C GLN A 291 -11.01 37.80 -21.37
N THR A 292 -10.75 38.90 -20.67
CA THR A 292 -9.47 39.61 -20.75
C THR A 292 -8.96 39.91 -19.37
N GLY A 293 -7.69 39.64 -19.16
CA GLY A 293 -6.96 39.96 -17.94
C GLY A 293 -6.78 38.80 -16.97
N ILE A 294 -5.66 38.85 -16.24
CA ILE A 294 -5.24 37.77 -15.33
C ILE A 294 -6.24 37.54 -14.20
N LYS A 295 -6.83 38.60 -13.65
CA LYS A 295 -7.81 38.50 -12.55
C LYS A 295 -9.02 37.67 -12.96
N VAL A 296 -9.53 37.91 -14.16
CA VAL A 296 -10.69 37.22 -14.70
C VAL A 296 -10.38 35.75 -15.00
N LEU A 297 -9.19 35.47 -15.55
CA LEU A 297 -8.73 34.10 -15.75
C LEU A 297 -8.64 33.34 -14.42
N MET A 298 -8.09 33.97 -13.38
CA MET A 298 -7.96 33.37 -12.05
C MET A 298 -9.31 33.04 -11.42
N ASP A 299 -10.25 33.98 -11.46
CA ASP A 299 -11.63 33.76 -10.97
C ASP A 299 -12.32 32.60 -11.71
N HIS A 300 -12.06 32.47 -13.02
CA HIS A 300 -12.62 31.38 -13.84
C HIS A 300 -11.99 30.03 -13.49
N ILE A 301 -10.66 29.96 -13.36
CA ILE A 301 -9.94 28.76 -12.93
C ILE A 301 -10.47 28.30 -11.57
N ASP A 302 -10.65 29.23 -10.62
CA ASP A 302 -11.19 28.93 -9.30
C ASP A 302 -12.63 28.41 -9.35
N LYS A 303 -13.48 29.00 -10.19
CA LYS A 303 -14.85 28.54 -10.37
C LYS A 303 -14.92 27.15 -11.01
N ALA A 304 -14.17 26.93 -12.09
CA ALA A 304 -14.13 25.64 -12.80
C ALA A 304 -13.65 24.51 -11.87
N ARG A 305 -12.61 24.80 -11.09
CA ARG A 305 -12.08 23.90 -10.07
C ARG A 305 -13.12 23.55 -9.02
N ARG A 306 -13.81 24.54 -8.44
CA ARG A 306 -14.85 24.33 -7.42
C ARG A 306 -16.00 23.46 -7.93
N SER A 307 -16.46 23.71 -9.15
CA SER A 307 -17.53 22.94 -9.76
C SER A 307 -17.18 21.45 -9.90
N ARG A 308 -15.92 21.14 -10.22
CA ARG A 308 -15.45 19.77 -10.41
C ARG A 308 -15.25 19.01 -9.12
N ILE A 309 -14.72 19.68 -8.10
CA ILE A 309 -14.69 19.13 -6.75
C ILE A 309 -16.11 18.77 -6.34
N GLN A 310 -17.07 19.69 -6.45
CA GLN A 310 -18.48 19.42 -6.12
C GLN A 310 -19.08 18.25 -6.92
N GLU A 311 -18.81 18.13 -8.22
CA GLU A 311 -19.33 17.02 -9.04
C GLU A 311 -18.76 15.66 -8.62
N LYS A 312 -17.46 15.59 -8.31
CA LYS A 312 -16.84 14.38 -7.76
C LYS A 312 -17.39 14.05 -6.37
N GLU A 313 -17.57 15.06 -5.52
CA GLU A 313 -18.18 14.90 -4.20
C GLU A 313 -19.62 14.36 -4.33
N LEU A 314 -20.44 14.91 -5.21
CA LEU A 314 -21.81 14.44 -5.47
C LEU A 314 -21.85 13.00 -5.98
N LYS A 315 -20.91 12.61 -6.85
CA LYS A 315 -20.79 11.23 -7.33
C LYS A 315 -20.34 10.26 -6.23
N LYS A 316 -19.49 10.69 -5.29
CA LYS A 316 -19.05 9.89 -4.13
C LYS A 316 -20.10 9.82 -3.02
N LEU A 317 -20.86 10.89 -2.81
CA LEU A 317 -21.90 11.02 -1.78
C LEU A 317 -23.22 10.35 -2.20
N GLY A 318 -23.36 9.96 -3.47
CA GLY A 318 -24.54 9.29 -4.00
C GLY A 318 -25.74 10.24 -4.18
N GLU A 319 -26.86 9.67 -4.63
CA GLU A 319 -28.12 10.40 -4.71
C GLU A 319 -28.61 10.81 -3.31
N LYS A 320 -29.24 11.98 -3.20
CA LYS A 320 -29.89 12.43 -1.95
C LYS A 320 -30.77 11.31 -1.38
N GLY A 321 -30.43 10.84 -0.18
CA GLY A 321 -31.10 9.74 0.51
C GLY A 321 -32.52 10.03 1.01
N ASP A 322 -33.22 10.98 0.40
CA ASP A 322 -34.55 11.44 0.80
C ASP A 322 -35.64 10.40 0.44
N THR A 323 -35.34 9.43 -0.44
CA THR A 323 -36.29 8.39 -0.86
C THR A 323 -35.94 7.01 -0.31
N PRO A 324 -36.94 6.19 0.08
CA PRO A 324 -36.71 4.81 0.52
C PRO A 324 -36.01 3.93 -0.52
N ALA A 325 -36.17 4.22 -1.81
CA ALA A 325 -35.49 3.51 -2.89
C ALA A 325 -33.98 3.80 -2.91
N ALA A 326 -33.59 5.08 -2.73
CA ALA A 326 -32.20 5.49 -2.64
C ALA A 326 -31.51 4.86 -1.41
N GLN A 327 -32.20 4.82 -0.26
CA GLN A 327 -31.69 4.18 0.96
C GLN A 327 -31.44 2.68 0.79
N ARG A 328 -32.36 1.95 0.13
CA ARG A 328 -32.17 0.53 -0.20
C ARG A 328 -31.04 0.32 -1.20
N SER A 329 -30.93 1.18 -2.20
CA SER A 329 -29.85 1.14 -3.19
C SER A 329 -28.49 1.32 -2.51
N TYR A 330 -28.36 2.31 -1.62
CA TYR A 330 -27.15 2.53 -0.82
C TYR A 330 -26.80 1.31 0.04
N ALA A 331 -27.79 0.73 0.73
CA ALA A 331 -27.59 -0.49 1.52
C ALA A 331 -27.09 -1.66 0.69
N MET A 332 -27.72 -1.90 -0.47
CA MET A 332 -27.30 -2.97 -1.39
C MET A 332 -25.90 -2.73 -1.96
N GLN A 333 -25.52 -1.48 -2.23
CA GLN A 333 -24.20 -1.16 -2.76
C GLN A 333 -23.09 -1.55 -1.79
N PHE A 334 -23.17 -1.14 -0.52
CA PHE A 334 -22.12 -1.52 0.43
C PHE A 334 -22.16 -3.01 0.76
N CYS A 335 -23.34 -3.65 0.80
CA CYS A 335 -23.43 -5.11 0.99
C CYS A 335 -22.74 -5.88 -0.14
N ASN A 336 -23.01 -5.53 -1.40
CA ASN A 336 -22.36 -6.14 -2.56
C ASN A 336 -20.85 -5.91 -2.53
N TYR A 337 -20.42 -4.73 -2.09
CA TYR A 337 -19.01 -4.40 -2.01
C TYR A 337 -18.27 -5.17 -0.92
N LEU A 338 -18.86 -5.26 0.30
CA LEU A 338 -18.36 -6.12 1.37
C LEU A 338 -18.27 -7.58 0.93
N GLN A 339 -19.31 -8.09 0.26
CA GLN A 339 -19.34 -9.47 -0.23
C GLN A 339 -18.24 -9.72 -1.26
N LYS A 340 -18.03 -8.80 -2.21
CA LYS A 340 -16.97 -8.91 -3.21
C LYS A 340 -15.57 -8.92 -2.56
N MET A 341 -15.32 -8.02 -1.61
CA MET A 341 -14.03 -7.96 -0.92
C MET A 341 -13.77 -9.19 -0.05
N ALA A 342 -14.78 -9.65 0.70
CA ALA A 342 -14.68 -10.85 1.52
C ALA A 342 -14.41 -12.10 0.67
N ASP A 343 -15.14 -12.28 -0.43
CA ASP A 343 -14.92 -13.36 -1.39
C ASP A 343 -13.51 -13.36 -1.98
N SER A 344 -13.04 -12.16 -2.35
CA SER A 344 -11.71 -11.93 -2.88
C SER A 344 -10.63 -12.30 -1.85
N ALA A 345 -10.79 -11.91 -0.59
CA ALA A 345 -9.85 -12.22 0.48
C ALA A 345 -9.81 -13.71 0.84
N LEU A 346 -10.97 -14.37 0.88
CA LEU A 346 -11.09 -15.82 1.11
C LEU A 346 -10.46 -16.62 -0.02
N ARG A 347 -10.60 -16.16 -1.26
CA ARG A 347 -10.03 -16.84 -2.44
C ARG A 347 -8.56 -16.48 -2.69
N GLY A 348 -8.06 -15.39 -2.12
CA GLY A 348 -6.69 -14.91 -2.31
C GLY A 348 -6.51 -14.04 -3.56
N ARG A 349 -7.57 -13.38 -4.05
CA ARG A 349 -7.57 -12.49 -5.22
C ARG A 349 -7.57 -11.02 -4.79
N TYR A 350 -6.40 -10.50 -4.43
CA TYR A 350 -6.33 -9.16 -3.82
C TYR A 350 -6.42 -7.97 -4.79
N GLN A 351 -6.42 -8.22 -6.10
CA GLN A 351 -6.54 -7.17 -7.14
C GLN A 351 -7.88 -6.42 -7.09
N ASP A 352 -8.91 -7.04 -6.53
CA ASP A 352 -10.26 -6.49 -6.39
C ASP A 352 -10.44 -5.58 -5.16
N ILE A 353 -9.41 -5.46 -4.31
CA ILE A 353 -9.45 -4.65 -3.09
C ILE A 353 -8.65 -3.36 -3.34
N PRO A 354 -9.23 -2.15 -3.21
CA PRO A 354 -8.58 -0.89 -3.57
C PRO A 354 -7.48 -0.43 -2.60
N LEU A 355 -6.98 -1.30 -1.73
CA LEU A 355 -6.04 -0.97 -0.68
C LEU A 355 -4.84 -1.92 -0.72
N ASN A 356 -3.64 -1.38 -0.93
CA ASN A 356 -2.37 -2.11 -0.80
C ASN A 356 -1.97 -2.22 0.69
N ASN A 357 -2.84 -2.76 1.53
CA ASN A 357 -2.55 -3.04 2.94
C ASN A 357 -2.29 -4.55 3.12
N PRO A 358 -1.14 -4.98 3.65
CA PRO A 358 -0.87 -6.40 3.93
C PRO A 358 -1.95 -7.09 4.78
N ASN A 359 -2.66 -6.35 5.62
CA ASN A 359 -3.68 -6.90 6.52
C ASN A 359 -4.90 -7.47 5.78
N VAL A 360 -5.16 -7.05 4.53
CA VAL A 360 -6.25 -7.64 3.71
C VAL A 360 -5.88 -8.99 3.12
N MET A 361 -4.61 -9.39 3.21
CA MET A 361 -4.10 -10.67 2.70
C MET A 361 -4.43 -11.84 3.63
N LEU A 362 -5.72 -12.01 3.97
CA LEU A 362 -6.19 -12.95 4.99
C LEU A 362 -5.68 -14.39 4.76
N ARG A 363 -5.91 -14.95 3.57
CA ARG A 363 -5.49 -16.32 3.23
C ARG A 363 -3.98 -16.54 3.38
N PHE A 364 -3.17 -15.57 2.96
CA PHE A 364 -1.72 -15.64 3.13
C PHE A 364 -1.32 -15.63 4.61
N ARG A 365 -1.89 -14.72 5.40
CA ARG A 365 -1.60 -14.61 6.85
C ARG A 365 -2.06 -15.85 7.63
N VAL A 366 -3.22 -16.42 7.28
CA VAL A 366 -3.70 -17.68 7.86
C VAL A 366 -2.75 -18.83 7.55
N ASN A 367 -2.28 -18.96 6.30
CA ASN A 367 -1.29 -19.97 5.95
C ASN A 367 0.02 -19.81 6.74
N GLN A 368 0.50 -18.59 6.95
CA GLN A 368 1.68 -18.35 7.79
C GLN A 368 1.47 -18.83 9.24
N ARG A 369 0.29 -18.60 9.83
CA ARG A 369 -0.02 -19.12 11.19
C ARG A 369 -0.11 -20.64 11.19
N LEU A 370 -0.67 -21.25 10.15
CA LEU A 370 -0.73 -22.71 10.01
C LEU A 370 0.66 -23.34 9.90
N ASP A 371 1.60 -22.71 9.18
CA ASP A 371 2.99 -23.19 9.08
C ASP A 371 3.70 -23.15 10.44
N ILE A 372 3.44 -22.12 11.25
CA ILE A 372 3.97 -22.01 12.62
C ILE A 372 3.32 -23.10 13.49
N PHE A 373 2.00 -23.23 13.45
CA PHE A 373 1.26 -24.25 14.20
C PHE A 373 1.77 -25.66 13.91
N GLN A 374 2.00 -26.01 12.64
CA GLN A 374 2.54 -27.32 12.26
C GLN A 374 3.90 -27.58 12.91
N LYS A 375 4.79 -26.57 12.91
CA LYS A 375 6.12 -26.70 13.52
C LYS A 375 6.01 -26.86 15.03
N THR A 376 5.21 -26.02 15.69
CA THR A 376 5.02 -26.08 17.15
C THR A 376 4.36 -27.38 17.60
N MET A 377 3.40 -27.91 16.84
CA MET A 377 2.77 -29.21 17.13
C MET A 377 3.72 -30.40 16.96
N ALA A 378 4.66 -30.31 16.02
CA ALA A 378 5.66 -31.36 15.78
C ALA A 378 6.84 -31.29 16.76
N ASP A 379 7.02 -30.16 17.44
CA ASP A 379 8.12 -29.95 18.37
C ASP A 379 7.84 -30.67 19.70
N GLY A 380 8.82 -31.46 20.15
CA GLY A 380 8.77 -32.13 21.45
C GLY A 380 9.01 -31.17 22.63
N ASP A 381 9.35 -29.91 22.36
CA ASP A 381 9.64 -28.93 23.41
C ASP A 381 8.43 -28.55 24.27
N GLY A 382 7.21 -28.73 23.76
CA GLY A 382 5.98 -28.55 24.52
C GLY A 382 5.68 -29.68 25.52
N ILE A 383 6.35 -30.83 25.40
CA ILE A 383 6.21 -31.95 26.33
C ILE A 383 7.01 -31.65 27.59
N GLU A 384 6.40 -31.88 28.76
CA GLU A 384 7.10 -31.72 30.05
C GLU A 384 8.43 -32.49 30.04
N PRO A 385 9.56 -31.90 30.50
CA PRO A 385 10.88 -32.52 30.36
C PRO A 385 10.98 -33.95 30.92
N ASN A 386 10.27 -34.21 32.02
CA ASN A 386 10.17 -35.52 32.67
C ASN A 386 9.23 -36.51 31.95
N LEU A 387 8.52 -36.10 30.91
CA LEU A 387 7.65 -36.94 30.09
C LEU A 387 8.20 -37.16 28.67
N ARG A 388 9.38 -36.62 28.34
CA ARG A 388 9.98 -36.79 27.01
C ARG A 388 10.58 -38.19 26.86
N PHE A 389 10.33 -38.82 25.71
CA PHE A 389 11.06 -40.03 25.34
C PHE A 389 12.51 -39.69 25.01
N HIS A 390 13.44 -40.40 25.63
CA HIS A 390 14.82 -40.44 25.13
C HIS A 390 14.85 -41.24 23.83
N LEU A 391 15.76 -40.90 22.92
CA LEU A 391 16.02 -41.74 21.76
C LEU A 391 16.39 -43.14 22.26
N ILE A 392 15.82 -44.17 21.63
CA ILE A 392 16.07 -45.57 22.01
C ILE A 392 17.58 -45.88 21.99
N GLU A 393 18.32 -45.25 21.07
CA GLU A 393 19.77 -45.34 20.97
C GLU A 393 20.48 -44.82 22.23
N ASP A 394 20.07 -43.65 22.74
CA ASP A 394 20.61 -43.08 23.98
C ASP A 394 20.28 -43.93 25.20
N ALA A 395 19.05 -44.45 25.27
CA ALA A 395 18.62 -45.34 26.34
C ALA A 395 19.39 -46.67 26.33
N LEU A 396 19.59 -47.26 25.15
CA LEU A 396 20.37 -48.48 24.97
C LEU A 396 21.87 -48.24 25.25
N GLN A 397 22.40 -47.09 24.85
CA GLN A 397 23.79 -46.70 25.13
C GLN A 397 24.00 -46.53 26.64
N TYR A 398 23.10 -45.83 27.34
CA TYR A 398 23.13 -45.73 28.80
C TYR A 398 23.10 -47.12 29.46
N LEU A 399 22.19 -48.00 29.04
CA LEU A 399 22.12 -49.37 29.59
C LEU A 399 23.38 -50.19 29.31
N ALA A 400 23.98 -50.03 28.14
CA ALA A 400 25.21 -50.72 27.75
C ALA A 400 26.44 -50.21 28.52
N GLU A 401 26.53 -48.88 28.73
CA GLU A 401 27.64 -48.23 29.45
C GLU A 401 27.55 -48.39 30.96
N SER A 402 26.34 -48.38 31.51
CA SER A 402 26.14 -48.40 32.96
C SER A 402 26.43 -49.76 33.59
N GLY A 403 26.43 -50.85 32.80
CA GLY A 403 26.65 -52.22 33.30
C GLY A 403 25.66 -52.65 34.40
N VAL A 404 24.53 -51.94 34.50
CA VAL A 404 23.57 -52.04 35.59
C VAL A 404 22.80 -53.36 35.49
N SER A 405 22.71 -54.09 36.60
CA SER A 405 21.85 -55.27 36.65
C SER A 405 20.38 -54.86 36.50
N PRO A 406 19.53 -55.65 35.82
CA PRO A 406 18.10 -55.33 35.66
C PRO A 406 17.40 -55.01 36.99
N GLU A 407 17.81 -55.66 38.08
CA GLU A 407 17.28 -55.45 39.42
C GLU A 407 17.62 -54.05 39.96
N TYR A 408 18.87 -53.59 39.78
CA TYR A 408 19.29 -52.25 40.21
C TYR A 408 18.65 -51.17 39.35
N TRP A 409 18.41 -51.41 38.06
CA TRP A 409 17.70 -50.46 37.19
C TRP A 409 16.25 -50.25 37.63
N VAL A 410 15.56 -51.32 38.01
CA VAL A 410 14.20 -51.24 38.55
C VAL A 410 14.20 -50.53 39.91
N GLU A 411 15.18 -50.78 40.77
CA GLU A 411 15.33 -50.03 42.02
C GLU A 411 15.60 -48.55 41.76
N PHE A 412 16.50 -48.22 40.84
CA PHE A 412 16.80 -46.84 40.45
C PHE A 412 15.53 -46.10 40.01
N ILE A 413 14.77 -46.67 39.07
CA ILE A 413 13.50 -46.11 38.59
C ILE A 413 12.48 -45.99 39.72
N ALA A 414 12.41 -46.98 40.61
CA ALA A 414 11.46 -46.98 41.72
C ALA A 414 11.75 -45.91 42.78
N HIS A 415 13.01 -45.49 42.94
CA HIS A 415 13.41 -44.44 43.89
C HIS A 415 13.42 -43.04 43.27
N ASN A 416 13.40 -42.92 41.94
CA ASN A 416 13.48 -41.65 41.22
C ASN A 416 12.10 -40.97 41.03
N ASP A 417 11.21 -41.12 42.02
CA ASP A 417 9.81 -40.67 42.17
C ASP A 417 9.23 -39.67 41.14
N GLY A 418 9.07 -40.11 39.88
CA GLY A 418 8.49 -39.30 38.80
C GLY A 418 9.40 -38.20 38.21
N ALA A 419 10.69 -38.22 38.52
CA ALA A 419 11.68 -37.29 37.99
C ALA A 419 12.00 -37.52 36.50
N ASP A 420 11.75 -38.74 36.00
CA ASP A 420 11.88 -39.11 34.60
C ASP A 420 10.66 -39.93 34.10
N LEU A 421 10.57 -40.08 32.78
CA LEU A 421 9.44 -40.74 32.11
C LEU A 421 9.29 -42.19 32.56
N TYR A 422 10.40 -42.90 32.76
CA TYR A 422 10.38 -44.30 33.13
C TYR A 422 9.90 -44.50 34.56
N SER A 423 10.27 -43.60 35.49
CA SER A 423 9.73 -43.56 36.85
C SER A 423 8.24 -43.23 36.86
N ARG A 424 7.79 -42.35 35.97
CA ARG A 424 6.36 -42.06 35.81
C ARG A 424 5.58 -43.28 35.31
N ILE A 425 6.06 -43.95 34.26
CA ILE A 425 5.49 -45.19 33.73
C ILE A 425 5.47 -46.28 34.81
N TYR A 426 6.55 -46.42 35.57
CA TYR A 426 6.66 -47.42 36.63
C TYR A 426 5.65 -47.16 37.76
N ASN A 427 5.54 -45.92 38.23
CA ASN A 427 4.57 -45.53 39.24
C ASN A 427 3.13 -45.76 38.77
N GLU A 428 2.82 -45.41 37.51
CA GLU A 428 1.49 -45.67 36.97
C GLU A 428 1.21 -47.18 36.82
N SER A 429 2.21 -47.95 36.40
CA SER A 429 2.08 -49.41 36.34
C SER A 429 1.74 -50.00 37.70
N LYS A 430 2.25 -49.45 38.81
CA LYS A 430 1.92 -49.89 40.17
C LYS A 430 0.47 -49.59 40.54
N VAL A 431 -0.04 -48.42 40.17
CA VAL A 431 -1.43 -48.03 40.39
C VAL A 431 -2.37 -48.98 39.64
N CYS A 432 -2.07 -49.28 38.38
CA CYS A 432 -2.87 -50.18 37.55
C CYS A 432 -2.71 -51.68 37.86
N ARG A 433 -1.86 -52.09 38.80
CA ARG A 433 -1.69 -53.52 39.16
C ARG A 433 -2.94 -54.15 39.76
N GLY A 434 -3.86 -53.37 40.32
CA GLY A 434 -5.07 -53.88 40.98
C GLY A 434 -6.04 -54.62 40.05
N THR A 435 -5.96 -54.37 38.74
CA THR A 435 -6.86 -54.91 37.71
C THR A 435 -6.20 -55.94 36.80
N ASN A 436 -4.89 -56.20 36.95
CA ASN A 436 -4.08 -56.94 35.98
C ASN A 436 -3.49 -58.24 36.53
N LEU A 437 -3.23 -59.19 35.64
CA LEU A 437 -2.48 -60.40 35.96
C LEU A 437 -1.00 -60.07 36.22
N PRO A 438 -0.32 -60.77 37.15
CA PRO A 438 1.11 -60.59 37.36
C PRO A 438 1.90 -60.75 36.06
N GLY A 439 2.63 -59.71 35.67
CA GLY A 439 3.48 -59.69 34.47
C GLY A 439 2.83 -59.10 33.21
N THR A 440 1.58 -58.66 33.25
CA THR A 440 0.95 -57.90 32.15
C THR A 440 1.00 -56.39 32.40
N ILE A 441 1.10 -55.59 31.34
CA ILE A 441 1.02 -54.13 31.40
C ILE A 441 -0.43 -53.73 31.11
N SER A 442 -1.01 -52.87 31.95
CA SER A 442 -2.35 -52.33 31.72
C SER A 442 -2.33 -51.41 30.49
N PRO A 443 -3.28 -51.53 29.54
CA PRO A 443 -3.49 -50.52 28.51
C PRO A 443 -3.75 -49.11 29.08
N GLU A 444 -4.27 -49.03 30.30
CA GLU A 444 -4.52 -47.75 31.01
C GLU A 444 -3.23 -46.95 31.28
N VAL A 445 -2.08 -47.62 31.41
CA VAL A 445 -0.79 -46.95 31.62
C VAL A 445 -0.40 -46.17 30.37
N GLU A 446 -0.54 -46.78 29.19
CA GLU A 446 -0.26 -46.14 27.90
C GLU A 446 -1.20 -44.95 27.69
N GLU A 447 -2.50 -45.15 27.94
CA GLU A 447 -3.52 -44.11 27.79
C GLU A 447 -3.23 -42.87 28.63
N LYS A 448 -2.86 -43.06 29.91
CA LYS A 448 -2.61 -41.93 30.80
C LYS A 448 -1.32 -41.20 30.48
N ILE A 449 -0.23 -41.91 30.20
CA ILE A 449 1.05 -41.29 29.85
C ILE A 449 0.91 -40.51 28.54
N PHE A 450 0.22 -41.07 27.53
CA PHE A 450 -0.03 -40.37 26.27
C PHE A 450 -0.85 -39.08 26.47
N ARG A 451 -1.87 -39.10 27.34
CA ARG A 451 -2.67 -37.91 27.65
C ARG A 451 -1.85 -36.83 28.37
N GLU A 452 -1.00 -37.22 29.33
CA GLU A 452 -0.07 -36.29 29.98
C GLU A 452 0.90 -35.67 28.95
N GLN A 453 1.44 -36.48 28.04
CA GLN A 453 2.33 -36.00 26.97
C GLN A 453 1.63 -35.07 25.98
N SER A 454 0.38 -35.34 25.61
CA SER A 454 -0.36 -34.57 24.59
C SER A 454 -1.17 -33.39 25.14
N ALA A 455 -1.17 -33.17 26.46
CA ALA A 455 -1.95 -32.11 27.10
C ALA A 455 -1.66 -30.71 26.54
N HIS A 456 -0.39 -30.43 26.20
CA HIS A 456 0.07 -29.16 25.65
C HIS A 456 -0.51 -28.81 24.27
N TRP A 457 -1.02 -29.78 23.51
CA TRP A 457 -1.66 -29.54 22.21
C TRP A 457 -2.91 -28.66 22.33
N ARG A 458 -3.57 -28.68 23.49
CA ARG A 458 -4.73 -27.83 23.77
C ARG A 458 -4.37 -26.36 23.58
N ASP A 459 -3.35 -25.89 24.29
CA ASP A 459 -3.00 -24.47 24.32
C ASP A 459 -2.54 -23.99 22.94
N ILE A 460 -1.72 -24.80 22.25
CA ILE A 460 -1.26 -24.51 20.88
C ILE A 460 -2.44 -24.36 19.91
N ALA A 461 -3.47 -25.21 20.02
CA ALA A 461 -4.64 -25.16 19.16
C ALA A 461 -5.54 -23.95 19.45
N PHE A 462 -5.74 -23.61 20.73
CA PHE A 462 -6.49 -22.41 21.12
C PHE A 462 -5.77 -21.14 20.68
N ASP A 463 -4.44 -21.08 20.80
CA ASP A 463 -3.65 -19.94 20.32
C ASP A 463 -3.84 -19.72 18.81
N LEU A 464 -3.73 -20.79 18.00
CA LEU A 464 -3.97 -20.70 16.56
C LEU A 464 -5.36 -20.14 16.24
N VAL A 465 -6.41 -20.67 16.89
CA VAL A 465 -7.79 -20.23 16.63
C VAL A 465 -7.99 -18.78 17.04
N ASN A 466 -7.45 -18.36 18.19
CA ASN A 466 -7.52 -16.97 18.65
C ASN A 466 -6.79 -16.00 17.71
N ASP A 467 -5.64 -16.40 17.17
CA ASP A 467 -4.94 -15.61 16.17
C ASP A 467 -5.76 -15.48 14.89
N ILE A 468 -6.33 -16.58 14.40
CA ILE A 468 -7.17 -16.56 13.19
C ILE A 468 -8.39 -15.66 13.39
N LYS A 469 -9.06 -15.74 14.55
CA LYS A 469 -10.16 -14.83 14.91
C LYS A 469 -9.72 -13.37 14.84
N THR A 470 -8.55 -13.05 15.39
CA THR A 470 -7.95 -11.70 15.34
C THR A 470 -7.67 -11.25 13.91
N LEU A 471 -7.06 -12.11 13.08
CA LEU A 471 -6.78 -11.83 11.66
C LEU A 471 -8.06 -11.56 10.86
N VAL A 472 -9.12 -12.34 11.10
CA VAL A 472 -10.43 -12.16 10.46
C VAL A 472 -11.04 -10.83 10.87
N LYS A 473 -11.00 -10.48 12.16
CA LYS A 473 -11.52 -9.21 12.69
C LYS A 473 -10.80 -8.00 12.07
N GLU A 474 -9.47 -8.00 12.05
CA GLU A 474 -8.68 -6.93 11.42
C GLU A 474 -9.06 -6.74 9.94
N CYS A 475 -9.21 -7.84 9.21
CA CYS A 475 -9.58 -7.81 7.80
C CYS A 475 -11.01 -7.28 7.61
N TYR A 476 -11.94 -7.70 8.46
CA TYR A 476 -13.33 -7.27 8.44
C TYR A 476 -13.50 -5.77 8.74
N ASP A 477 -12.76 -5.26 9.73
CA ASP A 477 -12.77 -3.84 10.10
C ASP A 477 -12.28 -2.95 8.93
N ILE A 478 -11.27 -3.40 8.19
CA ILE A 478 -10.81 -2.72 6.98
C ILE A 478 -11.91 -2.70 5.92
N PHE A 479 -12.60 -3.82 5.70
CA PHE A 479 -13.69 -3.90 4.71
C PHE A 479 -14.87 -3.00 5.07
N LEU A 480 -15.25 -2.93 6.35
CA LEU A 480 -16.28 -2.02 6.82
C LEU A 480 -15.91 -0.55 6.59
N ASN A 481 -14.66 -0.17 6.86
CA ASN A 481 -14.19 1.19 6.62
C ASN A 481 -14.18 1.56 5.13
N LEU A 482 -13.84 0.61 4.26
CA LEU A 482 -13.82 0.80 2.82
C LEU A 482 -15.24 0.85 2.21
N ALA A 483 -16.15 0.00 2.69
CA ALA A 483 -17.49 -0.12 2.15
C ALA A 483 -18.47 0.93 2.68
N ILE A 484 -18.28 1.37 3.92
CA ILE A 484 -19.16 2.33 4.59
C ILE A 484 -18.30 3.49 5.11
N PRO A 485 -18.08 4.53 4.28
CA PRO A 485 -17.33 5.72 4.70
C PRO A 485 -18.03 6.47 5.84
N GLU A 486 -19.36 6.48 5.86
CA GLU A 486 -20.17 7.15 6.87
C GLU A 486 -20.06 6.47 8.24
N GLY A 487 -19.49 7.17 9.21
CA GLY A 487 -19.21 6.61 10.54
C GLY A 487 -20.45 6.16 11.31
N ARG A 488 -21.59 6.85 11.17
CA ARG A 488 -22.83 6.49 11.89
C ARG A 488 -23.43 5.19 11.36
N ALA A 489 -23.62 5.10 10.04
CA ALA A 489 -24.12 3.89 9.39
C ALA A 489 -23.20 2.69 9.67
N ARG A 490 -21.88 2.90 9.65
CA ARG A 490 -20.90 1.87 10.00
C ARG A 490 -21.07 1.39 11.44
N GLY A 491 -21.26 2.31 12.39
CA GLY A 491 -21.52 1.96 13.80
C GLY A 491 -22.79 1.14 13.98
N GLU A 492 -23.87 1.48 13.27
CA GLU A 492 -25.12 0.71 13.31
C GLU A 492 -24.95 -0.70 12.73
N VAL A 493 -24.21 -0.85 11.62
CA VAL A 493 -23.91 -2.17 11.03
C VAL A 493 -23.03 -3.01 11.96
N ILE A 494 -22.03 -2.42 12.61
CA ILE A 494 -21.20 -3.12 13.61
C ILE A 494 -22.08 -3.58 14.78
N ALA A 495 -22.96 -2.72 15.29
CA ALA A 495 -23.88 -3.09 16.37
C ALA A 495 -24.80 -4.26 15.96
N MET A 496 -25.35 -4.24 14.73
CA MET A 496 -26.21 -5.31 14.23
C MET A 496 -25.47 -6.65 14.05
N THR A 497 -24.20 -6.62 13.67
CA THR A 497 -23.42 -7.83 13.38
C THR A 497 -22.66 -8.38 14.58
N SER A 498 -22.40 -7.56 15.60
CA SER A 498 -21.66 -7.92 16.82
C SER A 498 -22.19 -9.20 17.49
N LYS A 499 -23.51 -9.30 17.70
CA LYS A 499 -24.14 -10.46 18.31
C LYS A 499 -23.89 -11.75 17.51
N THR A 500 -23.90 -11.66 16.19
CA THR A 500 -23.63 -12.81 15.32
C THR A 500 -22.16 -13.22 15.38
N GLN A 501 -21.24 -12.25 15.46
CA GLN A 501 -19.82 -12.52 15.63
C GLN A 501 -19.54 -13.25 16.96
N GLU A 502 -20.14 -12.81 18.06
CA GLU A 502 -20.02 -13.48 19.36
C GLU A 502 -20.52 -14.92 19.34
N ILE A 503 -21.61 -15.18 18.62
CA ILE A 503 -22.15 -16.53 18.42
C ILE A 503 -21.13 -17.39 17.65
N TRP A 504 -20.59 -16.89 16.54
CA TRP A 504 -19.58 -17.63 15.77
C TRP A 504 -18.31 -17.92 16.57
N ASP A 505 -17.85 -16.95 17.36
CA ASP A 505 -16.67 -17.16 18.22
C ASP A 505 -16.92 -18.28 19.23
N THR A 506 -18.11 -18.30 19.83
CA THR A 506 -18.52 -19.35 20.79
C THR A 506 -18.66 -20.71 20.12
N GLU A 507 -19.26 -20.78 18.93
CA GLU A 507 -19.41 -22.02 18.15
C GLU A 507 -18.04 -22.60 17.75
N VAL A 508 -17.10 -21.74 17.34
CA VAL A 508 -15.74 -22.14 16.99
C VAL A 508 -14.98 -22.69 18.21
N ASP A 509 -15.09 -22.04 19.38
CA ASP A 509 -14.45 -22.52 20.60
C ASP A 509 -15.05 -23.83 21.10
N ALA A 510 -16.36 -23.99 20.97
CA ALA A 510 -17.04 -25.24 21.31
C ALA A 510 -16.61 -26.39 20.39
N ALA A 511 -16.52 -26.15 19.07
CA ALA A 511 -16.07 -27.15 18.11
C ALA A 511 -14.59 -27.54 18.32
N LEU A 512 -13.72 -26.56 18.64
CA LEU A 512 -12.34 -26.86 19.01
C LEU A 512 -12.27 -27.67 20.31
N GLY A 513 -13.08 -27.32 21.30
CA GLY A 513 -13.19 -28.04 22.56
C GLY A 513 -13.60 -29.50 22.36
N GLU A 514 -14.58 -29.76 21.50
CA GLU A 514 -15.01 -31.13 21.14
C GLU A 514 -13.87 -31.92 20.50
N LEU A 515 -13.12 -31.31 19.57
CA LEU A 515 -12.00 -31.96 18.90
C LEU A 515 -10.86 -32.32 19.88
N ILE A 516 -10.57 -31.42 20.84
CA ILE A 516 -9.57 -31.67 21.88
C ILE A 516 -10.06 -32.76 22.85
N ASP A 517 -11.33 -32.73 23.26
CA ASP A 517 -11.92 -33.73 24.12
C ASP A 517 -11.93 -35.12 23.46
N ASP A 518 -12.15 -35.19 22.16
CA ASP A 518 -12.06 -36.43 21.39
C ASP A 518 -10.66 -37.06 21.49
N HIS A 519 -9.60 -36.24 21.45
CA HIS A 519 -8.23 -36.73 21.64
C HIS A 519 -7.88 -37.03 23.11
N GLN A 520 -8.43 -36.29 24.07
CA GLN A 520 -8.06 -36.38 25.49
C GLN A 520 -8.94 -37.31 26.33
N LYS A 521 -10.11 -37.73 25.85
CA LYS A 521 -11.08 -38.54 26.64
C LYS A 521 -11.50 -39.84 25.99
N ARG A 522 -11.42 -39.97 24.66
CA ARG A 522 -11.82 -41.19 23.97
C ARG A 522 -10.70 -42.25 24.01
N PRO A 523 -11.03 -43.53 23.73
CA PRO A 523 -10.02 -44.58 23.63
C PRO A 523 -8.99 -44.26 22.53
N LEU A 524 -7.72 -44.51 22.83
CA LEU A 524 -6.63 -44.31 21.87
C LEU A 524 -6.66 -45.41 20.81
N ILE A 525 -7.06 -45.05 19.59
CA ILE A 525 -7.11 -45.94 18.44
C ILE A 525 -6.54 -45.19 17.24
N THR A 526 -5.64 -45.82 16.50
CA THR A 526 -5.17 -45.32 15.21
C THR A 526 -5.45 -46.31 14.10
N LEU A 527 -6.05 -45.83 13.02
CA LEU A 527 -6.18 -46.55 11.75
C LEU A 527 -5.23 -45.99 10.67
N HIS A 528 -4.30 -45.12 11.08
CA HIS A 528 -3.41 -44.45 10.16
C HIS A 528 -2.41 -45.46 9.57
N PRO A 529 -2.40 -45.71 8.24
CA PRO A 529 -1.62 -46.78 7.63
C PRO A 529 -0.12 -46.71 7.93
N TYR A 530 0.43 -45.49 7.99
CA TYR A 530 1.84 -45.28 8.33
C TYR A 530 2.15 -45.71 9.77
N LEU A 531 1.34 -45.32 10.75
CA LEU A 531 1.60 -45.65 12.16
C LEU A 531 1.42 -47.16 12.41
N LEU A 532 0.43 -47.77 11.75
CA LEU A 532 0.24 -49.22 11.77
C LEU A 532 1.44 -49.95 11.14
N GLY A 533 1.96 -49.45 10.01
CA GLY A 533 3.16 -49.98 9.37
C GLY A 533 4.41 -49.85 10.25
N GLU A 534 4.60 -48.71 10.89
CA GLU A 534 5.72 -48.46 11.80
C GLU A 534 5.65 -49.35 13.05
N SER A 535 4.46 -49.51 13.65
CA SER A 535 4.25 -50.43 14.77
C SER A 535 4.57 -51.89 14.39
N GLN A 536 4.11 -52.35 13.22
CA GLN A 536 4.44 -53.70 12.73
C GLN A 536 5.95 -53.87 12.44
N ASN A 537 6.59 -52.85 11.88
CA ASN A 537 8.03 -52.85 11.64
C ASN A 537 8.81 -52.90 12.96
N PHE A 538 8.38 -52.12 13.96
CA PHE A 538 8.95 -52.11 15.29
C PHE A 538 8.85 -53.49 15.95
N ASP A 539 7.67 -54.11 15.97
CA ASP A 539 7.46 -55.44 16.54
C ASP A 539 8.33 -56.52 15.88
N ARG A 540 8.50 -56.43 14.54
CA ARG A 540 9.39 -57.33 13.79
C ARG A 540 10.85 -57.13 14.19
N ASN A 541 11.31 -55.89 14.26
CA ASN A 541 12.69 -55.56 14.62
C ASN A 541 13.01 -55.97 16.06
N LEU A 542 12.10 -55.70 17.01
CA LEU A 542 12.23 -56.13 18.39
C LEU A 542 12.32 -57.66 18.50
N SER A 543 11.48 -58.38 17.74
CA SER A 543 11.49 -59.84 17.68
C SER A 543 12.82 -60.40 17.15
N GLU A 544 13.42 -59.75 16.16
CA GLU A 544 14.74 -60.12 15.63
C GLU A 544 15.86 -59.85 16.63
N GLN A 545 15.86 -58.69 17.28
CA GLN A 545 16.82 -58.35 18.33
C GLN A 545 16.76 -59.34 19.50
N ILE A 546 15.56 -59.68 20.00
CA ILE A 546 15.38 -60.67 21.07
C ILE A 546 15.92 -62.05 20.65
N LYS A 547 15.71 -62.46 19.39
CA LYS A 547 16.26 -63.73 18.87
C LYS A 547 17.79 -63.71 18.86
N GLN A 548 18.40 -62.61 18.42
CA GLN A 548 19.86 -62.45 18.43
C GLN A 548 20.42 -62.48 19.86
N PHE A 549 19.82 -61.75 20.80
CA PHE A 549 20.22 -61.78 22.21
C PHE A 549 20.07 -63.18 22.83
N ARG A 550 19.00 -63.92 22.53
CA ARG A 550 18.82 -65.32 22.97
C ARG A 550 19.88 -66.26 22.39
N GLN A 551 20.29 -66.05 21.13
CA GLN A 551 21.37 -66.83 20.51
C GLN A 551 22.72 -66.54 21.17
N ILE A 552 23.03 -65.26 21.42
CA ILE A 552 24.26 -64.83 22.11
C ILE A 552 24.28 -65.37 23.55
N ALA A 553 23.15 -65.31 24.28
CA ALA A 553 23.04 -65.86 25.63
C ALA A 553 23.17 -67.39 25.66
N LYS A 554 22.61 -68.11 24.67
CA LYS A 554 22.82 -69.55 24.52
C LYS A 554 24.28 -69.90 24.21
N ALA A 555 24.95 -69.11 23.37
CA ALA A 555 26.37 -69.27 23.06
C ALA A 555 27.27 -69.02 24.28
N LYS A 556 26.91 -68.08 25.17
CA LYS A 556 27.60 -67.84 26.45
C LYS A 556 27.34 -68.94 27.50
N LYS A 557 26.14 -69.55 27.52
CA LYS A 557 25.73 -70.55 28.53
C LYS A 557 26.18 -71.99 28.19
N TYR A 558 26.43 -72.29 26.92
CA TYR A 558 26.99 -73.57 26.46
C TYR A 558 28.09 -73.35 25.43
N PRO A 559 29.33 -73.05 25.84
CA PRO A 559 30.43 -72.75 24.91
C PRO A 559 30.86 -73.94 24.02
N GLY A 560 30.36 -75.16 24.30
CA GLY A 560 30.81 -76.40 23.63
C GLY A 560 29.88 -77.00 22.56
N SER A 561 28.65 -76.52 22.36
CA SER A 561 27.69 -77.21 21.47
C SER A 561 27.74 -76.82 19.99
N ILE A 562 28.56 -75.83 19.62
CA ILE A 562 28.67 -75.37 18.21
C ILE A 562 29.64 -76.27 17.38
N GLN A 563 30.47 -77.11 17.99
CA GLN A 563 31.40 -77.97 17.25
C GLN A 563 30.80 -79.25 16.64
N ALA A 564 29.54 -79.60 16.94
CA ALA A 564 28.92 -80.82 16.40
C ALA A 564 28.30 -80.66 15.00
N GLY A 565 27.99 -79.42 14.56
CA GLY A 565 27.31 -79.18 13.27
C GLY A 565 28.24 -78.94 12.06
N ILE A 566 29.53 -78.72 12.29
CA ILE A 566 30.49 -78.34 11.23
C ILE A 566 31.34 -79.54 10.76
N ARG A 567 31.38 -80.65 11.51
CA ARG A 567 32.19 -81.83 11.13
C ARG A 567 31.55 -82.76 10.10
N ASP A 568 30.24 -82.67 9.85
CA ASP A 568 29.56 -83.63 8.95
C ASP A 568 29.38 -83.14 7.50
N ARG A 569 29.81 -81.91 7.17
CA ARG A 569 29.81 -81.38 5.78
C ARG A 569 31.14 -81.48 5.04
N ARG A 570 32.22 -81.95 5.68
CA ARG A 570 33.56 -82.05 5.06
C ARG A 570 33.95 -83.44 4.54
N ARG A 571 33.04 -84.43 4.50
CA ARG A 571 33.33 -85.80 4.00
C ARG A 571 32.51 -86.27 2.79
N ARG A 572 31.77 -85.41 2.10
CA ARG A 572 31.13 -85.74 0.81
C ARG A 572 31.37 -84.63 -0.20
N GLY A 573 32.46 -84.72 -0.95
CA GLY A 573 32.72 -83.77 -2.02
C GLY A 573 34.15 -83.77 -2.52
N GLN A 574 34.71 -84.93 -2.88
CA GLN A 574 35.78 -85.04 -3.87
C GLN A 574 35.91 -86.50 -4.30
N GLY A 575 35.64 -86.77 -5.57
CA GLY A 575 35.95 -88.05 -6.20
C GLY A 575 34.88 -88.57 -7.16
N ARG A 576 34.88 -88.06 -8.39
CA ARG A 576 34.87 -88.90 -9.60
C ARG A 576 35.60 -88.17 -10.73
N PRO A 577 36.66 -88.74 -11.31
CA PRO A 577 37.18 -88.31 -12.59
C PRO A 577 36.54 -89.11 -13.75
N GLN A 578 36.55 -88.45 -14.91
CA GLN A 578 36.09 -88.85 -16.26
C GLN A 578 34.59 -88.77 -16.50
#